data_AF-A0A1I7DCI3-F1
#
_entry.id   AF-A0A1I7DCI3-F1
#
_cell.length_a   1.000
_cell.length_b   1.000
_cell.length_c   1.000
_cell.angle_alpha   90.00
_cell.angle_beta   90.00
_cell.angle_gamma   90.00
#
_symmetry.space_group_name_H-M   'P 1'
#
loop_
_entity.id
_entity.type
_entity.pdbx_description
1 polymer ?
#
loop_
_entity_poly.entity_id
_entity_poly.type
_entity_poly.pdbx_seq_one_letter_code
_entity_poly.pdbx_strand_id
1 'polypeptide(L)'
;MTQNNPRQQQQQIEPSSIRVPGLVVREQPRINRIQFIFDEQPGEDICRILKNHAFRWSRHEDAWQRQLSVTSRKLAVKVLLEIQELTKAKSGAG
;
A
#
# COMPACT_ATOMS: atom_id res chain seq x y z
N MET A 1 -18.23 41.26 -8.18
CA MET A 1 -18.24 39.88 -8.72
C MET A 1 -16.80 39.38 -8.67
N THR A 2 -16.36 38.87 -7.52
CA THR A 2 -14.95 38.46 -7.35
C THR A 2 -14.86 36.97 -7.65
N GLN A 3 -14.14 36.64 -8.72
CA GLN A 3 -13.89 35.30 -9.21
C GLN A 3 -13.23 34.47 -8.10
N ASN A 4 -13.98 33.51 -7.55
CA ASN A 4 -13.46 32.51 -6.64
C ASN A 4 -12.60 31.55 -7.47
N ASN A 5 -11.30 31.51 -7.20
CA ASN A 5 -10.32 30.72 -7.94
C ASN A 5 -10.20 29.35 -7.26
N PRO A 6 -10.77 28.25 -7.78
CA PRO A 6 -10.89 26.98 -7.04
C PRO A 6 -9.57 26.17 -6.99
N ARG A 7 -8.43 26.77 -7.33
CA ARG A 7 -7.12 26.08 -7.42
C ARG A 7 -6.38 25.95 -6.08
N GLN A 8 -6.96 26.43 -4.98
CA GLN A 8 -6.34 26.40 -3.65
C GLN A 8 -7.13 25.55 -2.65
N GLN A 9 -7.35 24.29 -2.98
CA GLN A 9 -7.40 23.22 -1.98
C GLN A 9 -6.44 22.13 -2.43
N GLN A 10 -5.14 22.43 -2.38
CA GLN A 10 -4.17 21.37 -2.11
C GLN A 10 -4.52 20.88 -0.70
N GLN A 11 -5.44 19.93 -0.64
CA GLN A 11 -5.69 19.14 0.55
C GLN A 11 -4.32 18.75 1.09
N GLN A 12 -4.04 19.08 2.34
CA GLN A 12 -3.00 18.40 3.10
C GLN A 12 -3.41 16.92 3.07
N ILE A 13 -2.92 16.18 2.07
CA ILE A 13 -3.13 14.74 1.98
C ILE A 13 -2.21 14.19 3.07
N GLU A 14 -2.74 14.13 4.28
CA GLU A 14 -2.24 13.23 5.29
C GLU A 14 -2.09 11.85 4.61
N PRO A 15 -0.93 11.20 4.70
CA PRO A 15 -0.71 9.92 4.04
C PRO A 15 -1.81 8.97 4.47
N SER A 16 -2.68 8.58 3.54
CA SER A 16 -3.70 7.58 3.82
C SER A 16 -2.96 6.27 4.14
N SER A 17 -3.03 5.88 5.42
CA SER A 17 -2.43 4.65 5.91
C SER A 17 -3.49 3.71 6.44
N ILE A 18 -3.47 2.47 5.96
CA ILE A 18 -4.29 1.37 6.44
C ILE A 18 -3.38 0.48 7.26
N ARG A 19 -3.74 0.26 8.53
CA ARG A 19 -3.02 -0.65 9.43
C ARG A 19 -3.87 -1.89 9.70
N VAL A 20 -3.26 -3.04 9.54
CA VAL A 20 -3.81 -4.36 9.87
C VAL A 20 -2.75 -5.13 10.67
N PRO A 21 -3.09 -6.21 11.39
CA PRO A 21 -2.11 -6.97 12.14
C PRO A 21 -0.94 -7.42 11.25
N GLY A 22 0.30 -7.07 11.62
CA GLY A 22 1.52 -7.45 10.89
C GLY A 22 1.83 -6.65 9.61
N LEU A 23 0.98 -5.69 9.21
CA LEU A 23 1.12 -4.96 7.95
C LEU A 23 0.55 -3.53 8.00
N VAL A 24 1.34 -2.59 7.50
CA VAL A 24 0.94 -1.21 7.22
C VAL A 24 1.02 -0.95 5.72
N VAL A 25 -0.08 -0.47 5.15
CA VAL A 25 -0.12 0.03 3.77
C VAL A 25 -0.24 1.55 3.82
N ARG A 26 0.71 2.28 3.24
CA ARG A 26 0.67 3.75 3.22
C ARG A 26 0.90 4.34 1.84
N GLU A 27 0.21 5.44 1.56
CA GLU A 27 0.58 6.32 0.46
C GLU A 27 1.67 7.29 0.93
N GLN A 28 2.76 7.40 0.16
CA GLN A 28 3.81 8.39 0.35
C GLN A 28 3.88 9.32 -0.88
N PRO A 29 3.08 10.40 -0.91
CA PRO A 29 3.08 11.35 -2.02
C PRO A 29 4.44 12.02 -2.23
N ARG A 30 5.23 12.24 -1.15
CA ARG A 30 6.55 12.88 -1.21
C ARG A 30 7.56 12.15 -2.10
N ILE A 31 7.53 10.82 -2.09
CA ILE A 31 8.37 9.97 -2.94
C ILE A 31 7.58 9.33 -4.09
N ASN A 32 6.31 9.72 -4.26
CA ASN A 32 5.39 9.19 -5.27
C ASN A 32 5.28 7.65 -5.20
N ARG A 33 5.08 7.09 -4.00
CA ARG A 33 4.97 5.63 -3.78
C ARG A 33 3.74 5.23 -2.98
N ILE A 34 3.26 4.02 -3.24
CA ILE A 34 2.45 3.25 -2.30
C ILE A 34 3.36 2.17 -1.72
N GLN A 35 3.30 1.98 -0.41
CA GLN A 35 4.19 1.06 0.31
C GLN A 35 3.41 0.07 1.17
N PHE A 36 3.92 -1.15 1.22
CA PHE A 36 3.54 -2.22 2.15
C PHE A 36 4.74 -2.47 3.06
N ILE A 37 4.55 -2.23 4.35
CA ILE A 37 5.56 -2.36 5.40
C ILE A 37 5.07 -3.46 6.34
N PHE A 38 5.85 -4.53 6.44
CA PHE A 38 5.50 -5.67 7.26
C PHE A 38 6.28 -5.60 8.58
N ASP A 39 5.66 -6.02 9.68
CA ASP A 39 6.32 -6.07 10.99
C ASP A 39 7.42 -7.15 11.00
N GLU A 40 7.22 -8.22 10.23
CA GLU A 40 8.16 -9.33 10.03
C GLU A 40 8.37 -9.62 8.55
N GLN A 41 9.46 -10.32 8.20
CA GLN A 41 9.74 -10.70 6.82
C GLN A 41 8.56 -11.48 6.22
N PRO A 42 7.91 -11.00 5.15
CA PRO A 42 6.77 -11.69 4.57
C PRO A 42 7.19 -13.03 3.96
N GLY A 43 6.34 -14.05 4.15
CA GLY A 43 6.53 -15.36 3.56
C GLY A 43 6.51 -15.36 2.02
N GLU A 44 6.91 -16.47 1.41
CA GLU A 44 7.06 -16.59 -0.04
C GLU A 44 5.75 -16.30 -0.80
N ASP A 45 4.62 -16.78 -0.30
CA ASP A 45 3.31 -16.57 -0.92
C ASP A 45 2.92 -15.08 -0.97
N ILE A 46 3.17 -14.34 0.11
CA ILE A 46 2.94 -12.89 0.17
C ILE A 46 3.88 -12.18 -0.81
N CYS A 47 5.15 -12.58 -0.86
CA CYS A 47 6.12 -12.06 -1.83
C CYS A 47 5.68 -12.31 -3.28
N ARG A 48 5.09 -13.48 -3.57
CA ARG A 48 4.54 -13.81 -4.90
C ARG A 48 3.38 -12.91 -5.26
N ILE A 49 2.42 -12.70 -4.34
CA ILE A 49 1.29 -11.76 -4.54
C ILE A 49 1.84 -10.37 -4.89
N LEU A 50 2.76 -9.84 -4.08
CA LEU A 50 3.32 -8.51 -4.30
C LEU A 50 4.01 -8.37 -5.67
N LYS A 51 4.83 -9.35 -6.04
CA LYS A 51 5.50 -9.40 -7.35
C LYS A 51 4.51 -9.46 -8.52
N ASN A 52 3.46 -10.28 -8.41
CA ASN A 52 2.42 -10.41 -9.44
C ASN A 52 1.69 -9.09 -9.70
N HIS A 53 1.55 -8.25 -8.67
CA HIS A 53 0.95 -6.92 -8.77
C HIS A 53 1.99 -5.80 -9.00
N ALA A 54 3.20 -6.16 -9.45
CA ALA A 54 4.31 -5.26 -9.77
C ALA A 54 4.78 -4.36 -8.61
N PHE A 55 4.59 -4.79 -7.37
CA PHE A 55 5.28 -4.19 -6.22
C PHE A 55 6.71 -4.74 -6.15
N ARG A 56 7.67 -3.85 -5.93
CA ARG A 56 9.09 -4.18 -5.85
C ARG A 56 9.61 -3.89 -4.45
N TRP A 57 10.47 -4.77 -3.95
CA TRP A 57 11.18 -4.55 -2.70
C TRP A 57 12.12 -3.35 -2.80
N SER A 58 12.11 -2.50 -1.78
CA SER A 58 13.03 -1.38 -1.63
C SER A 58 13.80 -1.54 -0.33
N ARG A 59 15.07 -1.94 -0.44
CA ARG A 59 15.98 -2.06 0.72
C ARG A 59 16.15 -0.76 1.51
N HIS A 60 15.99 0.39 0.85
CA HIS A 60 16.20 1.71 1.47
C HIS A 60 14.99 2.14 2.30
N GLU A 61 13.81 1.72 1.90
CA GLU A 61 12.54 2.07 2.55
C GLU A 61 12.01 0.93 3.44
N ASP A 62 12.71 -0.21 3.43
CA ASP A 62 12.30 -1.48 4.04
C ASP A 62 10.84 -1.84 3.73
N ALA A 63 10.47 -1.64 2.45
CA ALA A 63 9.08 -1.71 2.03
C ALA A 63 8.92 -2.28 0.62
N TRP A 64 7.81 -2.99 0.40
CA TRP A 64 7.34 -3.32 -0.93
C TRP A 64 6.58 -2.15 -1.51
N GLN A 65 7.02 -1.65 -2.66
CA GLN A 65 6.53 -0.39 -3.18
C GLN A 65 6.30 -0.37 -4.69
N ARG A 66 5.38 0.50 -5.11
CA ARG A 66 5.15 0.86 -6.52
C ARG A 66 4.83 2.34 -6.65
N GLN A 67 4.92 2.86 -7.87
CA GLN A 67 4.57 4.25 -8.16
C GLN A 67 3.12 4.57 -7.74
N LEU A 68 2.91 5.69 -7.07
CA LEU A 68 1.58 6.15 -6.68
C LEU A 68 0.82 6.60 -7.94
N SER A 69 -0.31 5.94 -8.20
CA SER A 69 -1.22 6.26 -9.30
C SER A 69 -2.62 5.75 -8.96
N VAL A 70 -3.65 6.21 -9.69
CA VAL A 70 -5.04 5.76 -9.49
C VAL A 70 -5.16 4.24 -9.63
N THR A 71 -4.48 3.65 -10.61
CA THR A 71 -4.44 2.18 -10.80
C THR A 71 -3.70 1.50 -9.65
N SER A 72 -2.59 2.06 -9.19
CA SER A 72 -1.83 1.51 -8.08
C SER A 72 -2.64 1.48 -6.78
N ARG A 73 -3.51 2.47 -6.54
CA ARG A 73 -4.43 2.47 -5.38
C ARG A 73 -5.39 1.29 -5.41
N LYS A 74 -6.03 1.05 -6.56
CA LYS A 74 -6.94 -0.09 -6.75
C LYS A 74 -6.21 -1.43 -6.55
N LEU A 75 -5.00 -1.54 -7.09
CA LEU A 75 -4.18 -2.74 -6.93
C LEU A 75 -3.70 -2.93 -5.49
N ALA A 76 -3.37 -1.85 -4.77
CA ALA A 76 -3.01 -1.95 -3.36
C ALA A 76 -4.15 -2.50 -2.50
N VAL A 77 -5.39 -2.05 -2.75
CA VAL A 77 -6.57 -2.62 -2.07
C VAL A 77 -6.73 -4.10 -2.40
N LYS A 78 -6.59 -4.49 -3.67
CA LYS A 78 -6.68 -5.89 -4.10
C LYS A 78 -5.61 -6.77 -3.44
N VAL A 79 -4.36 -6.32 -3.44
CA VAL A 79 -3.23 -7.01 -2.79
C VAL A 79 -3.47 -7.15 -1.29
N LEU A 80 -3.95 -6.10 -0.63
CA LEU A 80 -4.24 -6.14 0.81
C LEU A 80 -5.29 -7.21 1.13
N LEU A 81 -6.37 -7.28 0.34
CA LEU A 81 -7.40 -8.31 0.50
C LEU A 81 -6.85 -9.72 0.25
N GLU A 82 -6.07 -9.93 -0.82
CA GLU A 82 -5.43 -11.23 -1.10
C GLU A 82 -4.51 -11.68 0.05
N ILE A 83 -3.73 -10.77 0.63
CA ILE A 83 -2.85 -11.05 1.78
C ILE A 83 -3.68 -11.39 3.02
N GLN A 84 -4.77 -10.68 3.29
CA GLN A 84 -5.65 -10.95 4.42
C GLN A 84 -6.30 -12.34 4.32
N GLU A 85 -6.82 -12.67 3.14
CA GLU A 85 -7.44 -13.99 2.91
C GLU A 85 -6.43 -15.12 3.08
N LEU A 86 -5.21 -14.96 2.55
CA LEU A 86 -4.12 -15.92 2.74
C LEU A 86 -3.75 -16.07 4.23
N THR A 87 -3.66 -14.96 4.97
CA THR A 87 -3.29 -14.96 6.39
C THR A 87 -4.37 -15.64 7.23
N LYS A 88 -5.65 -15.37 6.94
CA LYS A 88 -6.79 -16.02 7.58
C LYS A 88 -6.81 -17.53 7.31
N ALA A 89 -6.58 -17.94 6.06
CA ALA A 89 -6.52 -19.35 5.68
C ALA A 89 -5.40 -20.11 6.44
N LYS A 90 -4.23 -19.49 6.64
CA LYS A 90 -3.13 -20.08 7.42
C LYS A 90 -3.40 -20.11 8.93
N SER A 91 -4.12 -19.12 9.46
CA SER A 91 -4.44 -19.03 10.89
C SER A 91 -5.55 -20.00 11.33
N GLY A 92 -6.41 -20.45 10.41
CA GLY A 92 -7.51 -21.39 10.68
C GLY A 92 -7.17 -22.86 10.42
N ALA A 93 -5.93 -23.18 10.06
CA ALA A 93 -5.48 -24.55 9.76
C ALA A 93 -4.77 -25.24 10.93
N GLY A 94 -5.04 -24.78 12.17
CA GLY A 94 -4.47 -25.31 13.41
C GLY A 94 -5.45 -26.21 14.17
#